data_AF-A0A7W1NDV2-F1
#
_entry.id   AF-A0A7W1NDV2-F1
#
_cell.length_a   1.000
_cell.length_b   1.000
_cell.length_c   1.000
_cell.angle_alpha   90.00
_cell.angle_beta   90.00
_cell.angle_gamma   90.00
#
_symmetry.space_group_name_H-M   'P 1'
#
loop_
_entity.id
_entity.type
_entity.pdbx_description
1 polymer ?
#
loop_
_entity_poly.entity_id
_entity_poly.type
_entity_poly.pdbx_seq_one_letter_code
_entity_poly.pdbx_strand_id
1 'polypeptide(L)'
;FHPTHSVTAWGARAGELTEGHERTSGLGVGSPFHRAAEAGADLLMIGCDLTSCSLIHVAEALVRAPYLGRVFYDGYQRELTGVDRAGHSRKFPPVDVPTDSVGFVAVRQALEKQGAIAHIGLGDASCLRFSGRACLDASMALLRADPGALLCASPTCQVCVPGRVIVAGG
;
A
#
# COMPACT_ATOMS: atom_id res chain seq x y z
N PHE A 1 2.73 -6.85 -15.09
CA PHE A 1 1.45 -7.48 -14.68
C PHE A 1 1.61 -8.11 -13.30
N HIS A 2 0.78 -7.79 -12.31
CA HIS A 2 0.81 -8.48 -11.01
C HIS A 2 -0.58 -9.07 -10.70
N PRO A 3 -0.72 -10.38 -10.39
CA PRO A 3 -2.03 -11.05 -10.38
C PRO A 3 -2.97 -10.54 -9.28
N THR A 4 -2.45 -10.05 -8.16
CA THR A 4 -3.26 -9.51 -7.04
C THR A 4 -3.31 -7.98 -6.98
N HIS A 5 -2.43 -7.30 -7.72
CA HIS A 5 -2.25 -5.85 -7.63
C HIS A 5 -2.03 -5.27 -9.03
N SER A 6 -2.87 -5.63 -10.00
CA SER A 6 -2.72 -5.11 -11.36
C SER A 6 -3.01 -3.61 -11.40
N VAL A 7 -2.21 -2.88 -12.16
CA VAL A 7 -2.34 -1.42 -12.34
C VAL A 7 -2.50 -1.12 -13.83
N THR A 8 -3.34 -0.13 -14.12
CA THR A 8 -3.48 0.47 -15.45
C THR A 8 -2.93 1.90 -15.39
N ALA A 9 -2.19 2.31 -16.42
CA ALA A 9 -1.70 3.68 -16.56
C ALA A 9 -1.97 4.21 -17.97
N TRP A 10 -2.11 5.52 -18.09
CA TRP A 10 -2.32 6.20 -19.36
C TRP A 10 -1.52 7.52 -19.39
N GLY A 11 -0.99 7.88 -20.57
CA GLY A 11 -0.17 9.06 -20.78
C GLY A 11 1.31 8.76 -21.02
N ALA A 12 2.13 9.82 -21.14
CA ALA A 12 3.52 9.75 -21.60
C ALA A 12 4.44 8.84 -20.76
N ARG A 13 4.14 8.70 -19.46
CA ARG A 13 4.93 7.90 -18.51
C ARG A 13 4.30 6.54 -18.18
N ALA A 14 3.25 6.13 -18.89
CA ALA A 14 2.51 4.89 -18.57
C ALA A 14 3.41 3.65 -18.61
N GLY A 15 4.25 3.52 -19.63
CA GLY A 15 5.23 2.43 -19.75
C GLY A 15 6.23 2.44 -18.60
N GLU A 16 6.90 3.58 -18.38
CA GLU A 16 7.90 3.78 -17.31
C GLU A 16 7.37 3.36 -15.93
N LEU A 17 6.15 3.80 -15.58
CA LEU A 17 5.56 3.55 -14.27
C LEU A 17 5.11 2.10 -14.07
N THR A 18 4.66 1.43 -15.13
CA THR A 18 4.07 0.08 -15.03
C THR A 18 5.04 -1.06 -15.38
N GLU A 19 6.18 -0.74 -15.99
CA GLU A 19 7.14 -1.73 -16.46
C GLU A 19 7.65 -2.64 -15.34
N GLY A 20 7.61 -3.95 -15.57
CA GLY A 20 8.25 -4.90 -14.66
C GLY A 20 7.50 -5.17 -13.37
N HIS A 21 6.24 -4.74 -13.21
CA HIS A 21 5.46 -5.00 -11.99
C HIS A 21 5.33 -6.49 -11.66
N GLU A 22 5.43 -7.38 -12.65
CA GLU A 22 5.47 -8.83 -12.41
C GLU A 22 6.72 -9.30 -11.65
N ARG A 23 7.76 -8.46 -11.55
CA ARG A 23 9.06 -8.76 -10.92
C ARG A 23 9.21 -8.13 -9.53
N THR A 24 8.23 -7.37 -9.06
CA THR A 24 8.22 -6.76 -7.72
C THR A 24 7.18 -7.45 -6.85
N SER A 25 7.18 -7.17 -5.54
CA SER A 25 5.97 -7.40 -4.75
C SER A 25 4.84 -6.46 -5.22
N GLY A 26 3.59 -6.82 -4.94
CA GLY A 26 2.42 -6.08 -5.43
C GLY A 26 2.44 -4.61 -5.03
N LEU A 27 2.83 -4.33 -3.79
CA LEU A 27 2.83 -3.01 -3.15
C LEU A 27 4.19 -2.64 -2.53
N GLY A 28 5.30 -3.23 -3.00
CA GLY A 28 6.61 -2.93 -2.42
C GLY A 28 7.46 -1.96 -3.23
N VAL A 29 8.76 -1.95 -2.90
CA VAL A 29 9.77 -1.11 -3.55
C VAL A 29 9.83 -1.42 -5.04
N GLY A 30 9.73 -0.37 -5.85
CA GLY A 30 9.80 -0.45 -7.31
C GLY A 30 8.48 -0.86 -7.98
N SER A 31 7.42 -1.09 -7.20
CA SER A 31 6.05 -1.22 -7.73
C SER A 31 5.60 0.08 -8.42
N PRO A 32 4.54 0.05 -9.26
CA PRO A 32 4.02 1.26 -9.90
C PRO A 32 3.62 2.34 -8.91
N PHE A 33 3.11 1.96 -7.74
CA PHE A 33 2.78 2.89 -6.65
C PHE A 33 4.02 3.62 -6.13
N HIS A 34 5.10 2.89 -5.86
CA HIS A 34 6.37 3.47 -5.43
C HIS A 34 6.94 4.42 -6.48
N ARG A 35 6.99 3.98 -7.75
CA ARG A 35 7.54 4.79 -8.84
C ARG A 35 6.72 6.05 -9.06
N ALA A 36 5.39 5.97 -9.00
CA ALA A 36 4.53 7.13 -9.17
C ALA A 36 4.76 8.16 -8.05
N ALA A 37 4.91 7.72 -6.79
CA ALA A 37 5.21 8.63 -5.69
C ALA A 37 6.58 9.29 -5.83
N GLU A 38 7.62 8.54 -6.18
CA GLU A 38 8.97 9.09 -6.44
C GLU A 38 9.00 10.02 -7.66
N ALA A 39 8.12 9.76 -8.62
CA ALA A 39 7.88 10.59 -9.79
C ALA A 39 7.12 11.90 -9.50
N GLY A 40 6.74 12.17 -8.25
CA GLY A 40 6.01 13.36 -7.84
C GLY A 40 4.50 13.31 -8.07
N ALA A 41 3.89 12.12 -8.09
CA ALA A 41 2.45 12.00 -8.29
C ALA A 41 1.64 12.62 -7.14
N ASP A 42 0.53 13.25 -7.50
CA ASP A 42 -0.57 13.55 -6.61
C ASP A 42 -1.57 12.38 -6.61
N LEU A 43 -2.14 12.06 -5.44
CA LEU A 43 -3.19 11.07 -5.28
C LEU A 43 -4.53 11.79 -5.14
N LEU A 44 -5.57 11.14 -5.66
CA LEU A 44 -6.95 11.58 -5.53
C LEU A 44 -7.79 10.38 -5.07
N MET A 45 -8.31 10.46 -3.84
CA MET A 45 -9.28 9.50 -3.30
C MET A 45 -10.68 10.04 -3.61
N ILE A 46 -11.51 9.28 -4.32
CA ILE A 46 -12.85 9.72 -4.76
C ILE A 46 -13.91 8.90 -4.04
N GLY A 47 -14.67 9.55 -3.14
CA GLY A 47 -15.70 8.85 -2.36
C GLY A 47 -15.16 7.83 -1.36
N CYS A 48 -13.86 7.85 -1.07
CA CYS A 48 -13.19 6.95 -0.15
C CYS A 48 -12.13 7.68 0.70
N ASP A 49 -11.68 7.01 1.76
CA ASP A 49 -10.64 7.51 2.67
C ASP A 49 -9.32 6.72 2.48
N LEU A 50 -8.26 7.14 3.18
CA LEU A 50 -6.93 6.53 3.16
C LEU A 50 -6.91 5.08 3.64
N THR A 51 -7.96 4.58 4.28
CA THR A 51 -8.13 3.13 4.57
C THR A 51 -8.25 2.28 3.30
N SER A 52 -8.34 2.90 2.13
CA SER A 52 -8.25 2.24 0.82
C SER A 52 -7.01 2.64 0.00
N CYS A 53 -6.08 3.40 0.59
CA CYS A 53 -4.90 3.92 -0.10
C CYS A 53 -3.77 2.86 -0.16
N SER A 54 -3.63 2.20 -1.31
CA SER A 54 -2.61 1.17 -1.52
C SER A 54 -1.17 1.68 -1.39
N LEU A 55 -0.91 2.97 -1.60
CA LEU A 55 0.43 3.56 -1.49
C LEU A 55 1.01 3.44 -0.07
N ILE A 56 0.17 3.43 0.97
CA ILE A 56 0.64 3.36 2.35
C ILE A 56 1.35 2.03 2.64
N HIS A 57 0.93 0.93 2.00
CA HIS A 57 1.64 -0.36 2.09
C HIS A 57 3.06 -0.30 1.52
N VAL A 58 3.33 0.60 0.56
CA VAL A 58 4.70 0.83 0.07
C VAL A 58 5.59 1.37 1.20
N ALA A 59 5.05 2.19 2.10
CA ALA A 59 5.80 2.68 3.26
C ALA A 59 6.19 1.54 4.20
N GLU A 60 5.30 0.56 4.43
CA GLU A 60 5.61 -0.65 5.21
C GLU A 60 6.78 -1.43 4.60
N ALA A 61 6.81 -1.57 3.27
CA ALA A 61 7.91 -2.21 2.55
C ALA A 61 9.21 -1.41 2.61
N LEU A 62 9.15 -0.08 2.50
CA LEU A 62 10.32 0.81 2.56
C LEU A 62 10.99 0.78 3.93
N VAL A 63 10.23 0.73 5.03
CA VAL A 63 10.78 0.66 6.39
C VAL A 63 11.04 -0.77 6.87
N ARG A 64 10.68 -1.78 6.07
CA ARG A 64 10.73 -3.20 6.44
C ARG A 64 9.96 -3.48 7.74
N ALA A 65 8.67 -3.12 7.75
CA ALA A 65 7.80 -3.32 8.89
C ALA A 65 7.87 -4.79 9.39
N PRO A 66 8.05 -5.05 10.70
CA PRO A 66 8.37 -6.39 11.20
C PRO A 66 7.36 -7.50 10.88
N TYR A 67 6.09 -7.14 10.70
CA TYR A 67 4.98 -8.05 10.41
C TYR A 67 4.80 -8.35 8.91
N LEU A 68 5.42 -7.57 8.03
CA LEU A 68 5.19 -7.61 6.59
C LEU A 68 5.59 -8.97 6.00
N GLY A 69 4.66 -9.63 5.30
CA GLY A 69 4.87 -10.98 4.74
C GLY A 69 4.99 -12.10 5.78
N ARG A 70 4.61 -11.87 7.03
CA ARG A 70 4.64 -12.89 8.11
C ARG A 70 3.27 -13.23 8.66
N VAL A 71 2.25 -12.48 8.26
CA VAL A 71 0.87 -12.65 8.68
C VAL A 71 -0.03 -12.60 7.46
N PHE A 72 -1.04 -13.46 7.42
CA PHE A 72 -1.86 -13.68 6.23
C PHE A 72 -3.32 -13.87 6.62
N TYR A 73 -4.23 -13.38 5.78
CA TYR A 73 -5.57 -13.93 5.70
C TYR A 73 -5.50 -15.37 5.16
N ASP A 74 -6.47 -16.21 5.51
CA ASP A 74 -6.48 -17.57 5.00
C ASP A 74 -6.50 -17.59 3.45
N GLY A 75 -5.58 -18.35 2.88
CA GLY A 75 -5.36 -18.47 1.44
C GLY A 75 -4.35 -17.48 0.83
N TYR A 76 -3.97 -16.41 1.53
CA TYR A 76 -3.05 -15.39 1.01
C TYR A 76 -1.58 -15.84 1.03
N GLN A 77 -1.27 -16.93 1.74
CA GLN A 77 0.03 -17.59 1.76
C GLN A 77 0.29 -18.49 0.54
N ARG A 78 -0.69 -18.63 -0.38
CA ARG A 78 -0.58 -19.53 -1.52
C ARG A 78 0.22 -18.90 -2.66
N GLU A 79 1.05 -19.69 -3.31
CA GLU A 79 1.68 -19.30 -4.58
C GLU A 79 0.63 -19.25 -5.68
N LEU A 80 0.61 -18.16 -6.44
CA LEU A 80 -0.27 -17.98 -7.58
C LEU A 80 0.45 -18.32 -8.89
N THR A 81 -0.32 -18.74 -9.90
CA THR A 81 0.17 -18.95 -11.27
C THR A 81 -0.57 -18.01 -12.20
N GLY A 82 0.14 -17.08 -12.82
CA GLY A 82 -0.39 -16.24 -13.89
C GLY A 82 -0.07 -16.88 -15.24
N VAL A 83 -1.04 -16.87 -16.16
CA VAL A 83 -0.87 -17.35 -17.53
C VAL A 83 -1.14 -16.17 -18.47
N ASP A 84 -0.17 -15.86 -19.32
CA ASP A 84 -0.32 -14.78 -20.30
C ASP A 84 -1.16 -15.22 -21.52
N ARG A 85 -1.44 -14.29 -22.44
CA ARG A 85 -2.23 -14.58 -23.65
C ARG A 85 -1.54 -15.56 -24.62
N ALA A 86 -0.23 -15.72 -24.52
CA ALA A 86 0.55 -16.68 -25.32
C ALA A 86 0.65 -18.06 -24.64
N GLY A 87 0.04 -18.23 -23.46
CA GLY A 87 0.07 -19.48 -22.69
C GLY A 87 1.31 -19.65 -21.82
N HIS A 88 2.19 -18.65 -21.71
CA HIS A 88 3.33 -18.73 -20.81
C HIS A 88 2.85 -18.58 -19.36
N SER A 89 3.30 -19.51 -18.51
CA SER A 89 3.00 -19.47 -17.08
C SER A 89 4.15 -18.84 -16.30
N ARG A 90 3.80 -18.09 -15.26
CA ARG A 90 4.73 -17.54 -14.28
C ARG A 90 4.18 -17.76 -12.87
N LYS A 91 5.06 -18.12 -11.95
CA LYS A 91 4.76 -18.23 -10.52
C LYS A 91 4.93 -16.90 -9.82
N PHE A 92 4.03 -16.64 -8.87
CA PHE A 92 3.99 -15.44 -8.05
C PHE A 92 3.88 -15.89 -6.59
N PRO A 93 5.01 -16.06 -5.88
CA PRO A 93 4.97 -16.33 -4.45
C PRO A 93 4.43 -15.11 -3.69
N PRO A 94 3.83 -15.31 -2.50
CA PRO A 94 3.45 -14.19 -1.64
C PRO A 94 4.72 -13.48 -1.13
N VAL A 95 4.89 -12.22 -1.52
CA VAL A 95 6.03 -11.38 -1.09
C VAL A 95 5.47 -10.07 -0.56
N ASP A 96 5.98 -9.64 0.60
CA ASP A 96 5.56 -8.42 1.30
C ASP A 96 4.03 -8.29 1.46
N VAL A 97 3.36 -9.40 1.80
CA VAL A 97 1.90 -9.37 2.00
C VAL A 97 1.57 -8.51 3.23
N PRO A 98 0.77 -7.43 3.08
CA PRO A 98 0.47 -6.54 4.19
C PRO A 98 -0.65 -7.08 5.07
N THR A 99 -0.87 -6.40 6.19
CA THR A 99 -2.06 -6.58 7.06
C THR A 99 -3.24 -5.79 6.51
N ASP A 100 -4.28 -5.57 7.33
CA ASP A 100 -5.39 -4.69 6.97
C ASP A 100 -4.93 -3.23 6.81
N SER A 101 -5.84 -2.40 6.32
CA SER A 101 -5.64 -0.98 6.07
C SER A 101 -6.52 -0.08 6.97
N VAL A 102 -7.20 -0.64 7.98
CA VAL A 102 -8.10 0.13 8.85
C VAL A 102 -7.30 1.12 9.71
N GLY A 103 -6.07 0.75 10.11
CA GLY A 103 -5.17 1.63 10.86
C GLY A 103 -4.66 2.86 10.06
N PHE A 104 -4.90 2.93 8.75
CA PHE A 104 -4.41 4.02 7.90
C PHE A 104 -5.08 5.38 8.18
N VAL A 105 -6.12 5.39 9.02
CA VAL A 105 -6.68 6.64 9.60
C VAL A 105 -5.58 7.47 10.29
N ALA A 106 -4.56 6.83 10.88
CA ALA A 106 -3.43 7.52 11.50
C ALA A 106 -2.63 8.35 10.49
N VAL A 107 -2.46 7.85 9.26
CA VAL A 107 -1.78 8.58 8.18
C VAL A 107 -2.59 9.79 7.74
N ARG A 108 -3.92 9.63 7.63
CA ARG A 108 -4.82 10.76 7.33
C ARG A 108 -4.68 11.87 8.36
N GLN A 109 -4.75 11.53 9.65
CA GLN A 109 -4.61 12.49 10.75
C GLN A 109 -3.25 13.18 10.72
N ALA A 110 -2.17 12.45 10.40
CA ALA A 110 -0.84 13.02 10.26
C ALA A 110 -0.78 14.05 9.11
N LEU A 111 -1.34 13.72 7.94
CA LEU A 111 -1.39 14.63 6.79
C LEU A 111 -2.27 15.86 7.07
N GLU A 112 -3.42 15.68 7.72
CA GLU A 112 -4.30 16.78 8.15
C GLU A 112 -3.57 17.75 9.09
N LYS A 113 -2.86 17.22 10.10
CA LYS A 113 -2.08 18.03 11.04
C LYS A 113 -0.96 18.81 10.36
N GLN A 114 -0.40 18.27 9.28
CA GLN A 114 0.64 18.93 8.47
C GLN A 114 0.07 19.93 7.45
N GLY A 115 -1.25 20.00 7.27
CA GLY A 115 -1.86 20.75 6.17
C GLY A 115 -1.53 20.18 4.79
N ALA A 116 -1.15 18.89 4.72
CA ALA A 116 -0.65 18.22 3.51
C ALA A 116 -1.75 17.47 2.73
N ILE A 117 -3.02 17.65 3.13
CA ILE A 117 -4.19 17.06 2.47
C ILE A 117 -5.23 18.14 2.19
N ALA A 118 -5.75 18.13 0.97
CA ALA A 118 -6.81 19.02 0.54
C ALA A 118 -8.12 18.23 0.42
N HIS A 119 -9.17 18.75 1.05
CA HIS A 119 -10.53 18.24 0.88
C HIS A 119 -11.18 18.99 -0.30
N ILE A 120 -11.56 18.26 -1.34
CA ILE A 120 -12.15 18.83 -2.56
C ILE A 120 -13.42 18.06 -2.95
N GLY A 121 -14.27 18.65 -3.78
CA GLY A 121 -15.46 18.00 -4.34
C GLY A 121 -15.28 17.66 -5.81
N LEU A 122 -15.82 16.52 -6.24
CA LEU A 122 -15.95 16.14 -7.65
C LEU A 122 -17.38 15.65 -7.90
N GLY A 123 -18.23 16.51 -8.45
CA GLY A 123 -19.68 16.30 -8.43
C GLY A 123 -20.17 16.18 -6.98
N ASP A 124 -20.95 15.14 -6.69
CA ASP A 124 -21.44 14.85 -5.33
C ASP A 124 -20.43 14.09 -4.46
N ALA A 125 -19.27 13.70 -5.01
CA ALA A 125 -18.27 12.92 -4.29
C ALA A 125 -17.31 13.82 -3.47
N SER A 126 -17.23 13.55 -2.17
CA SER A 126 -16.15 14.05 -1.32
C SER A 126 -14.84 13.39 -1.72
N CYS A 127 -13.79 14.19 -1.91
CA CYS A 127 -12.49 13.73 -2.34
C CYS A 127 -11.36 14.24 -1.45
N LEU A 128 -10.27 13.47 -1.40
CA LEU A 128 -9.02 13.85 -0.75
C LEU A 128 -7.92 13.92 -1.81
N ARG A 129 -7.21 15.06 -1.88
CA ARG A 129 -6.02 15.22 -2.72
C ARG A 129 -4.79 15.45 -1.85
N PHE A 130 -3.70 14.75 -2.15
CA PHE A 130 -2.43 14.91 -1.44
C PHE A 130 -1.26 14.41 -2.30
N SER A 131 -0.04 14.84 -1.95
CA SER A 131 1.17 14.34 -2.61
C SER A 131 1.48 12.90 -2.18
N GLY A 132 1.82 12.05 -3.15
CA GLY A 132 2.29 10.68 -2.86
C GLY A 132 3.55 10.66 -2.01
N ARG A 133 4.45 11.62 -2.24
CA ARG A 133 5.66 11.76 -1.43
C ARG A 133 5.33 12.13 0.02
N ALA A 134 4.46 13.10 0.24
CA ALA A 134 4.01 13.47 1.58
C ALA A 134 3.32 12.28 2.29
N CYS A 135 2.51 11.49 1.57
CA CYS A 135 1.87 10.29 2.10
C CYS A 135 2.90 9.23 2.55
N LEU A 136 3.90 8.94 1.73
CA LEU A 136 4.98 8.02 2.09
C LEU A 136 5.78 8.54 3.28
N ASP A 137 6.17 9.80 3.27
CA ASP A 137 6.98 10.39 4.34
C ASP A 137 6.23 10.37 5.68
N ALA A 138 4.95 10.73 5.70
CA ALA A 138 4.11 10.65 6.89
C ALA A 138 3.94 9.21 7.38
N SER A 139 3.69 8.26 6.47
CA SER A 139 3.52 6.84 6.82
C SER A 139 4.81 6.24 7.40
N MET A 140 5.96 6.52 6.76
CA MET A 140 7.26 6.06 7.25
C MET A 140 7.63 6.70 8.59
N ALA A 141 7.30 7.98 8.80
CA ALA A 141 7.53 8.64 10.07
C ALA A 141 6.75 7.98 11.22
N LEU A 142 5.47 7.63 10.98
CA LEU A 142 4.65 6.89 11.95
C LEU A 142 5.26 5.50 12.25
N LEU A 143 5.57 4.72 11.22
CA LEU A 143 6.14 3.37 11.37
C LEU A 143 7.52 3.36 12.04
N ARG A 144 8.35 4.39 11.83
CA ARG A 144 9.64 4.51 12.52
C ARG A 144 9.50 4.87 13.99
N ALA A 145 8.46 5.63 14.34
CA ALA A 145 8.17 5.99 15.73
C ALA A 145 7.52 4.84 16.50
N ASP A 146 6.60 4.12 15.85
CA ASP A 146 5.97 2.92 16.36
C ASP A 146 5.76 1.93 15.20
N PRO A 147 6.49 0.80 15.15
CA PRO A 147 6.33 -0.19 14.08
C PRO A 147 4.93 -0.79 14.00
N GLY A 148 4.09 -0.66 15.02
CA GLY A 148 2.69 -1.08 15.03
C GLY A 148 1.68 0.03 14.72
N ALA A 149 2.13 1.24 14.35
CA ALA A 149 1.27 2.42 14.19
C ALA A 149 0.15 2.26 13.15
N LEU A 150 0.36 1.40 12.14
CA LEU A 150 -0.60 1.18 11.06
C LEU A 150 -1.48 -0.06 11.26
N LEU A 151 -1.25 -0.85 12.31
CA LEU A 151 -2.10 -1.99 12.64
C LEU A 151 -3.40 -1.48 13.27
N CYS A 152 -4.55 -2.05 12.88
CA CYS A 152 -5.83 -1.65 13.47
C CYS A 152 -5.95 -2.05 14.95
N ALA A 153 -6.86 -1.39 15.67
CA ALA A 153 -7.10 -1.64 17.10
C ALA A 153 -8.13 -2.76 17.35
N SER A 154 -8.68 -3.39 16.31
CA SER A 154 -9.70 -4.43 16.49
C SER A 154 -9.11 -5.67 17.18
N PRO A 155 -9.68 -6.12 18.32
CA PRO A 155 -9.19 -7.29 19.05
C PRO A 155 -9.48 -8.60 18.31
N THR A 156 -10.28 -8.57 17.26
CA THR A 156 -10.66 -9.73 16.45
C THR A 156 -10.05 -9.72 15.05
N CYS A 157 -9.17 -8.76 14.75
CA CYS A 157 -8.53 -8.72 13.44
C CYS A 157 -7.55 -9.89 13.28
N GLN A 158 -7.78 -10.71 12.25
CA GLN A 158 -7.02 -11.92 11.96
C GLN A 158 -5.55 -11.66 11.63
N VAL A 159 -5.22 -10.46 11.15
CA VAL A 159 -3.86 -10.11 10.72
C VAL A 159 -3.19 -9.07 11.62
N CYS A 160 -3.94 -8.12 12.17
CA CYS A 160 -3.35 -7.07 13.03
C CYS A 160 -3.02 -7.57 14.44
N VAL A 161 -3.80 -8.49 15.01
CA VAL A 161 -3.52 -9.08 16.33
C VAL A 161 -2.18 -9.84 16.33
N PRO A 162 -1.95 -10.85 15.45
CA PRO A 162 -0.63 -11.48 15.35
C PRO A 162 0.47 -10.53 14.87
N GLY A 163 0.15 -9.53 14.04
CA GLY A 163 1.10 -8.47 13.67
C GLY A 163 1.65 -7.72 14.88
N ARG A 164 0.80 -7.38 15.85
CA ARG A 164 1.22 -6.74 17.11
C ARG A 164 2.09 -7.65 17.97
N VAL A 165 1.81 -8.96 18.00
CA VAL A 165 2.68 -9.94 18.70
C VAL A 165 4.08 -9.95 18.10
N ILE A 166 4.20 -9.88 16.77
CA ILE A 166 5.49 -9.81 16.08
C ILE A 166 6.22 -8.51 16.43
N VAL A 167 5.52 -7.37 16.42
CA VAL A 167 6.11 -6.06 16.76
C VAL A 167 6.58 -6.02 18.22
N ALA A 168 5.85 -6.61 19.15
CA ALA A 168 6.19 -6.61 20.58
C ALA A 168 7.33 -7.60 20.94
N GLY A 169 7.59 -8.59 20.09
CA GLY A 169 8.61 -9.63 20.31
C GLY A 169 9.93 -9.40 19.58
N GLY A 170 10.07 -8.32 18.82
CA GLY A 170 11.31 -7.90 18.16
C GLY A 170 12.01 -6.81 18.94
#